data_AF-A0A9P0GX22-F1
#
_entry.id   AF-A0A9P0GX22-F1
#
_cell.length_a   1.000
_cell.length_b   1.000
_cell.length_c   1.000
_cell.angle_alpha   90.00
_cell.angle_beta   90.00
_cell.angle_gamma   90.00
#
_symmetry.space_group_name_H-M   'P 1'
#
loop_
_entity.id
_entity.type
_entity.pdbx_description
1 polymer ?
#
loop_
_entity_poly.entity_id
_entity_poly.type
_entity_poly.pdbx_seq_one_letter_code
_entity_poly.pdbx_strand_id
1 'polypeptide(L)'
;MELKFILIGALLCHAAVGTQSAANPKTKAKTKKLLTALSKLGDRILSGAFGGYNLFVHEVGFSMDQANGIQQLTNKFPAVYGIDCSPGWETTEEGHETDILDCFNSQIVDYAKKGGIITASHHFPNPVFPGNRVPGNQISNKNFSEILQDGTPARNRWLKMMGKIAEGFQRYKDEGITILYRPFHEMNGGWFWWGKIDDQTQNDERYRLFKLLWQDLFNFMKNKGLDNLLWVYSPGAFSGSYTAFYPGDNFVDIVGLDG
;
A
#
# COMPACT_ATOMS: atom_id res chain seq x y z
N MET A 1 70.06 3.78 17.44
CA MET A 1 68.90 4.69 17.38
C MET A 1 67.99 4.16 16.27
N GLU A 2 67.07 3.27 16.62
CA GLU A 2 66.23 2.54 15.68
C GLU A 2 65.01 3.38 15.27
N LEU A 3 64.80 3.56 13.96
CA LEU A 3 63.60 4.17 13.40
C LEU A 3 62.54 3.08 13.23
N LYS A 4 61.50 3.10 14.07
CA LYS A 4 60.30 2.28 13.89
C LYS A 4 59.40 2.93 12.84
N PHE A 5 59.23 2.29 11.69
CA PHE A 5 58.19 2.61 10.73
C PHE A 5 56.84 2.14 11.28
N ILE A 6 55.93 3.08 11.54
CA ILE A 6 54.53 2.78 11.83
C ILE A 6 53.78 2.82 10.48
N LEU A 7 53.41 1.65 9.96
CA LEU A 7 52.47 1.52 8.85
C LEU A 7 51.06 1.76 9.40
N ILE A 8 50.45 2.90 9.08
CA ILE A 8 49.02 3.13 9.32
C ILE A 8 48.27 2.49 8.15
N GLY A 9 47.75 1.29 8.36
CA GLY A 9 46.80 0.66 7.46
C GLY A 9 45.48 1.42 7.51
N ALA A 10 45.17 2.18 6.46
CA ALA A 10 43.84 2.75 6.26
C ALA A 10 42.86 1.59 6.03
N LEU A 11 42.06 1.28 7.06
CA LEU A 11 40.92 0.37 6.93
C LEU A 11 39.87 1.11 6.10
N LEU A 12 39.87 0.87 4.79
CA LEU A 12 38.76 1.22 3.90
C LEU A 12 37.56 0.39 4.33
N CYS A 13 36.78 0.91 5.26
CA CYS A 13 35.45 0.42 5.57
C CYS A 13 34.60 0.68 4.33
N HIS A 14 34.62 -0.28 3.39
CA HIS A 14 33.55 -0.38 2.41
C HIS A 14 32.30 -0.66 3.23
N ALA A 15 31.51 0.38 3.49
CA ALA A 15 30.12 0.20 3.83
C ALA A 15 29.55 -0.64 2.69
N ALA A 16 29.40 -1.94 2.94
CA ALA A 16 28.62 -2.79 2.07
C ALA A 16 27.29 -2.07 1.93
N VAL A 17 26.99 -1.60 0.72
CA VAL A 17 25.67 -1.07 0.37
C VAL A 17 24.73 -2.20 0.73
N GLY A 18 24.07 -2.08 1.88
CA GLY A 18 23.18 -3.10 2.39
C GLY A 18 22.20 -3.42 1.28
N THR A 19 22.15 -4.68 0.85
CA THR A 19 21.12 -5.11 -0.09
C THR A 19 19.79 -4.74 0.54
N GLN A 20 19.06 -3.81 -0.07
CA GLN A 20 17.73 -3.41 0.40
C GLN A 20 16.87 -4.67 0.53
N SER A 21 16.62 -5.08 1.77
CA SER A 21 15.79 -6.23 2.06
C SER A 21 14.33 -5.82 1.94
N ALA A 22 13.55 -6.59 1.19
CA ALA A 22 12.11 -6.38 1.19
C ALA A 22 11.54 -6.64 2.59
N ALA A 23 10.54 -5.86 3.00
CA ALA A 23 9.85 -5.97 4.29
C ALA A 23 9.33 -7.39 4.52
N ASN A 24 8.75 -8.02 3.49
CA ASN A 24 8.45 -9.45 3.53
C ASN A 24 9.72 -10.27 3.21
N PRO A 25 10.29 -11.03 4.16
CA PRO A 25 11.51 -11.81 3.91
C PRO A 25 11.31 -12.91 2.84
N LYS A 26 10.06 -13.36 2.66
CA LYS A 26 9.66 -14.37 1.65
C LYS A 26 9.46 -13.79 0.25
N THR A 27 9.64 -12.47 0.05
CA THR A 27 9.46 -11.82 -1.26
C THR A 27 10.26 -12.52 -2.36
N LYS A 28 9.59 -12.77 -3.50
CA LYS A 28 10.18 -13.48 -4.66
C LYS A 28 11.29 -12.67 -5.33
N ALA A 29 12.17 -13.38 -6.04
CA ALA A 29 13.31 -12.79 -6.72
C ALA A 29 12.93 -11.67 -7.71
N LYS A 30 11.84 -11.83 -8.49
CA LYS A 30 11.37 -10.79 -9.43
C LYS A 30 10.99 -9.49 -8.70
N THR A 31 10.24 -9.59 -7.61
CA THR A 31 9.85 -8.46 -6.78
C THR A 31 11.06 -7.80 -6.10
N LYS A 32 12.02 -8.58 -5.58
CA LYS A 32 13.30 -8.06 -5.04
C LYS A 32 14.11 -7.32 -6.10
N LYS A 33 14.12 -7.82 -7.36
CA LYS A 33 14.76 -7.13 -8.49
C LYS A 33 14.10 -5.79 -8.78
N LEU A 34 12.76 -5.71 -8.75
CA LEU A 34 12.06 -4.43 -8.91
C LEU A 34 12.41 -3.46 -7.80
N LEU A 35 12.33 -3.88 -6.52
CA LEU A 35 12.72 -3.03 -5.39
C LEU A 35 14.16 -2.51 -5.52
N THR A 36 15.09 -3.39 -5.92
CA THR A 36 16.48 -3.01 -6.16
C THR A 36 16.60 -1.99 -7.31
N ALA A 37 15.86 -2.18 -8.39
CA ALA A 37 15.86 -1.24 -9.52
C ALA A 37 15.31 0.14 -9.09
N LEU A 38 14.23 0.17 -8.33
CA LEU A 38 13.65 1.40 -7.78
C LEU A 38 14.64 2.15 -6.87
N SER A 39 15.35 1.43 -5.99
CA SER A 39 16.37 2.03 -5.11
C SER A 39 17.58 2.62 -5.86
N LYS A 40 17.78 2.23 -7.13
CA LYS A 40 18.90 2.65 -7.99
C LYS A 40 18.49 3.65 -9.07
N LEU A 41 17.32 4.27 -8.94
CA LEU A 41 16.87 5.30 -9.89
C LEU A 41 17.78 6.53 -9.86
N GLY A 42 18.36 6.88 -8.70
CA GLY A 42 19.21 8.06 -8.56
C GLY A 42 18.37 9.34 -8.65
N ASP A 43 18.71 10.21 -9.58
CA ASP A 43 18.01 11.46 -9.92
C ASP A 43 16.84 11.29 -10.90
N ARG A 44 16.55 10.05 -11.32
CA ARG A 44 15.48 9.74 -12.28
C ARG A 44 14.13 9.55 -11.58
N ILE A 45 13.07 10.00 -12.25
CA ILE A 45 11.69 9.88 -11.80
C ILE A 45 10.92 8.97 -12.75
N LEU A 46 10.16 8.03 -12.21
CA LEU A 46 9.20 7.24 -12.99
C LEU A 46 7.91 8.06 -13.16
N SER A 47 7.42 8.16 -14.39
CA SER A 47 6.09 8.72 -14.65
C SER A 47 5.00 7.80 -14.11
N GLY A 48 3.90 8.37 -13.61
CA GLY A 48 2.77 7.62 -13.07
C GLY A 48 1.45 8.23 -13.47
N ALA A 49 0.40 7.42 -13.57
CA ALA A 49 -0.96 7.88 -13.73
C ALA A 49 -1.94 6.95 -12.98
N PHE A 50 -3.02 7.52 -12.46
CA PHE A 50 -4.11 6.76 -11.86
C PHE A 50 -5.12 6.36 -12.94
N GLY A 51 -5.42 5.07 -13.02
CA GLY A 51 -6.34 4.50 -14.01
C GLY A 51 -7.79 4.44 -13.56
N GLY A 52 -8.08 4.60 -12.26
CA GLY A 52 -9.44 4.62 -11.72
C GLY A 52 -9.75 3.51 -10.72
N TYR A 53 -11.02 3.46 -10.30
CA TYR A 53 -11.55 2.52 -9.31
C TYR A 53 -12.18 1.31 -10.02
N ASN A 54 -11.76 0.09 -9.66
CA ASN A 54 -12.07 -1.12 -10.44
C ASN A 54 -13.57 -1.45 -10.56
N LEU A 55 -14.31 -1.32 -9.46
CA LEU A 55 -15.74 -1.67 -9.36
C LEU A 55 -16.65 -0.45 -9.44
N PHE A 56 -16.16 0.66 -9.94
CA PHE A 56 -16.93 1.89 -10.06
C PHE A 56 -17.22 2.16 -11.54
N VAL A 57 -18.49 2.33 -11.89
CA VAL A 57 -18.92 2.52 -13.29
C VAL A 57 -19.26 3.98 -13.62
N HIS A 58 -19.16 4.88 -12.64
CA HIS A 58 -19.32 6.33 -12.85
C HIS A 58 -17.97 6.98 -13.20
N GLU A 59 -17.88 8.31 -13.18
CA GLU A 59 -16.86 9.14 -13.85
C GLU A 59 -15.38 8.76 -13.66
N VAL A 60 -15.03 8.00 -12.62
CA VAL A 60 -13.64 7.60 -12.30
C VAL A 60 -13.42 6.08 -12.29
N GLY A 61 -14.27 5.32 -12.96
CA GLY A 61 -14.07 3.87 -13.14
C GLY A 61 -12.73 3.52 -13.79
N PHE A 62 -12.20 2.34 -13.45
CA PHE A 62 -10.91 1.93 -13.99
C PHE A 62 -10.95 1.80 -15.52
N SER A 63 -10.03 2.49 -16.21
CA SER A 63 -9.82 2.34 -17.65
C SER A 63 -8.37 2.58 -18.05
N MET A 64 -8.03 2.26 -19.30
CA MET A 64 -6.73 2.61 -19.90
C MET A 64 -6.74 3.98 -20.58
N ASP A 65 -7.82 4.76 -20.47
CA ASP A 65 -7.99 6.00 -21.24
C ASP A 65 -6.95 7.04 -20.85
N GLN A 66 -6.63 7.16 -19.56
CA GLN A 66 -5.58 8.08 -19.10
C GLN A 66 -4.20 7.68 -19.65
N ALA A 67 -3.84 6.39 -19.61
CA ALA A 67 -2.59 5.90 -20.18
C ALA A 67 -2.53 6.12 -21.71
N ASN A 68 -3.62 5.84 -22.42
CA ASN A 68 -3.72 6.01 -23.86
C ASN A 68 -3.67 7.49 -24.26
N GLY A 69 -4.36 8.38 -23.53
CA GLY A 69 -4.30 9.81 -23.75
C GLY A 69 -2.90 10.38 -23.56
N ILE A 70 -2.20 9.97 -22.49
CA ILE A 70 -0.78 10.35 -22.28
C ILE A 70 0.08 9.84 -23.45
N GLN A 71 -0.13 8.60 -23.90
CA GLN A 71 0.62 8.03 -25.02
C GLN A 71 0.36 8.76 -26.34
N GLN A 72 -0.88 9.14 -26.62
CA GLN A 72 -1.23 9.91 -27.82
C GLN A 72 -0.56 11.30 -27.82
N LEU A 73 -0.47 11.94 -26.67
CA LEU A 73 0.10 13.28 -26.52
C LEU A 73 1.62 13.30 -26.48
N THR A 74 2.25 12.23 -25.96
CA THR A 74 3.69 12.23 -25.61
C THR A 74 4.50 11.14 -26.30
N ASN A 75 3.84 10.25 -27.04
CA ASN A 75 4.40 9.00 -27.59
C ASN A 75 5.00 8.05 -26.52
N LYS A 76 4.64 8.23 -25.24
CA LYS A 76 5.11 7.39 -24.13
C LYS A 76 3.94 7.02 -23.23
N PHE A 77 3.91 5.77 -22.78
CA PHE A 77 3.05 5.39 -21.66
C PHE A 77 3.68 5.89 -20.34
N PRO A 78 2.87 6.12 -19.28
CA PRO A 78 3.43 6.22 -17.93
C PRO A 78 4.25 4.95 -17.60
N ALA A 79 5.18 5.02 -16.65
CA ALA A 79 5.90 3.84 -16.19
C ALA A 79 5.13 3.06 -15.12
N VAL A 80 4.38 3.79 -14.28
CA VAL A 80 3.52 3.26 -13.22
C VAL A 80 2.06 3.54 -13.57
N TYR A 81 1.18 2.54 -13.43
CA TYR A 81 -0.26 2.73 -13.59
C TYR A 81 -1.00 2.25 -12.35
N GLY A 82 -1.92 3.07 -11.86
CA GLY A 82 -2.61 2.88 -10.61
C GLY A 82 -4.01 2.29 -10.77
N ILE A 83 -4.37 1.38 -9.89
CA ILE A 83 -5.74 0.89 -9.70
C ILE A 83 -6.13 1.06 -8.24
N ASP A 84 -7.38 1.44 -7.98
CA ASP A 84 -7.96 1.36 -6.64
C ASP A 84 -8.96 0.20 -6.59
N CYS A 85 -8.82 -0.67 -5.60
CA CYS A 85 -9.59 -1.91 -5.53
C CYS A 85 -10.98 -1.76 -4.89
N SER A 86 -11.33 -0.59 -4.36
CA SER A 86 -12.59 -0.44 -3.63
C SER A 86 -13.14 0.98 -3.64
N PRO A 87 -14.36 1.19 -4.14
CA PRO A 87 -15.09 2.43 -3.92
C PRO A 87 -15.73 2.42 -2.52
N GLY A 88 -14.93 2.63 -1.46
CA GLY A 88 -15.40 2.54 -0.06
C GLY A 88 -16.43 3.58 0.38
N TRP A 89 -16.89 4.43 -0.53
CA TRP A 89 -18.06 5.29 -0.35
C TRP A 89 -19.38 4.60 -0.70
N GLU A 90 -19.35 3.45 -1.38
CA GLU A 90 -20.53 2.66 -1.71
C GLU A 90 -21.04 1.89 -0.49
N THR A 91 -22.37 1.79 -0.38
CA THR A 91 -23.02 0.95 0.62
C THR A 91 -23.44 -0.39 0.02
N THR A 92 -23.49 -1.43 0.84
CA THR A 92 -23.98 -2.76 0.45
C THR A 92 -25.08 -3.23 1.38
N GLU A 93 -25.71 -4.36 1.04
CA GLU A 93 -26.46 -5.12 2.03
C GLU A 93 -25.52 -5.59 3.17
N GLU A 94 -26.10 -5.84 4.34
CA GLU A 94 -25.33 -6.34 5.48
C GLU A 94 -24.78 -7.74 5.18
N GLY A 95 -23.48 -7.95 5.40
CA GLY A 95 -22.80 -9.19 5.07
C GLY A 95 -22.25 -9.27 3.64
N HIS A 96 -22.54 -8.27 2.81
CA HIS A 96 -22.09 -8.14 1.42
C HIS A 96 -20.97 -7.11 1.23
N GLU A 97 -20.28 -6.70 2.29
CA GLU A 97 -19.27 -5.62 2.22
C GLU A 97 -18.07 -5.98 1.32
N THR A 98 -17.86 -7.27 1.03
CA THR A 98 -16.82 -7.74 0.09
C THR A 98 -17.19 -7.57 -1.38
N ASP A 99 -18.45 -7.27 -1.70
CA ASP A 99 -18.91 -7.15 -3.09
C ASP A 99 -18.38 -5.87 -3.76
N ILE A 100 -17.97 -4.89 -2.96
CA ILE A 100 -17.31 -3.65 -3.38
C ILE A 100 -15.78 -3.72 -3.25
N LEU A 101 -15.21 -4.93 -3.16
CA LEU A 101 -13.77 -5.19 -3.15
C LEU A 101 -13.38 -6.11 -4.30
N ASP A 102 -12.68 -5.57 -5.30
CA ASP A 102 -12.00 -6.37 -6.32
C ASP A 102 -10.70 -5.69 -6.72
N CYS A 103 -9.58 -6.33 -6.40
CA CYS A 103 -8.28 -5.83 -6.77
C CYS A 103 -7.83 -6.19 -8.18
N PHE A 104 -8.46 -7.17 -8.85
CA PHE A 104 -7.96 -7.66 -10.12
C PHE A 104 -8.67 -7.02 -11.31
N ASN A 105 -7.88 -6.54 -12.27
CA ASN A 105 -8.37 -6.10 -13.57
C ASN A 105 -7.47 -6.64 -14.69
N SER A 106 -8.07 -7.20 -15.76
CA SER A 106 -7.30 -7.78 -16.87
C SER A 106 -6.57 -6.73 -17.71
N GLN A 107 -7.11 -5.52 -17.85
CA GLN A 107 -6.47 -4.47 -18.65
C GLN A 107 -5.14 -4.01 -18.03
N ILE A 108 -5.09 -3.90 -16.70
CA ILE A 108 -3.83 -3.55 -16.01
C ILE A 108 -2.83 -4.71 -15.97
N VAL A 109 -3.30 -5.97 -16.06
CA VAL A 109 -2.42 -7.13 -16.30
C VAL A 109 -1.72 -7.01 -17.65
N ASP A 110 -2.45 -6.67 -18.71
CA ASP A 110 -1.86 -6.48 -20.05
C ASP A 110 -0.86 -5.34 -20.07
N TYR A 111 -1.13 -4.26 -19.33
CA TYR A 111 -0.20 -3.15 -19.15
C TYR A 111 1.10 -3.60 -18.45
N ALA A 112 1.01 -4.40 -17.39
CA ALA A 112 2.18 -4.94 -16.71
C ALA A 112 2.98 -5.92 -17.57
N LYS A 113 2.30 -6.74 -18.38
CA LYS A 113 2.96 -7.66 -19.34
C LYS A 113 3.79 -6.92 -20.40
N LYS A 114 3.45 -5.65 -20.69
CA LYS A 114 4.21 -4.75 -21.58
C LYS A 114 5.33 -3.99 -20.86
N GLY A 115 5.62 -4.31 -19.59
CA GLY A 115 6.70 -3.71 -18.81
C GLY A 115 6.27 -2.58 -17.88
N GLY A 116 4.97 -2.27 -17.80
CA GLY A 116 4.43 -1.33 -16.83
C GLY A 116 4.53 -1.84 -15.38
N ILE A 117 4.67 -0.92 -14.43
CA ILE A 117 4.61 -1.20 -12.99
C ILE A 117 3.20 -0.92 -12.50
N ILE A 118 2.64 -1.82 -11.71
CA ILE A 118 1.31 -1.62 -11.11
C ILE A 118 1.47 -1.07 -9.69
N THR A 119 0.69 -0.04 -9.38
CA THR A 119 0.42 0.35 -7.99
C THR A 119 -1.06 0.11 -7.67
N ALA A 120 -1.34 -0.43 -6.49
CA ALA A 120 -2.70 -0.70 -6.03
C ALA A 120 -2.98 0.01 -4.71
N SER A 121 -4.10 0.71 -4.62
CA SER A 121 -4.60 1.34 -3.39
C SER A 121 -6.01 0.87 -3.05
N HIS A 122 -6.52 1.39 -1.94
CA HIS A 122 -7.90 1.18 -1.51
C HIS A 122 -8.45 2.46 -0.92
N HIS A 123 -9.67 2.79 -1.30
CA HIS A 123 -10.59 3.51 -0.43
C HIS A 123 -11.40 2.45 0.31
N PHE A 124 -10.90 1.97 1.46
CA PHE A 124 -11.50 0.82 2.13
C PHE A 124 -12.93 1.11 2.63
N PRO A 125 -13.88 0.17 2.46
CA PRO A 125 -15.11 0.19 3.24
C PRO A 125 -14.78 0.11 4.74
N ASN A 126 -15.64 0.69 5.57
CA ASN A 126 -15.48 0.73 7.02
C ASN A 126 -16.01 -0.56 7.66
N PRO A 127 -15.14 -1.43 8.21
CA PRO A 127 -15.56 -2.71 8.76
C PRO A 127 -16.32 -2.57 10.09
N VAL A 128 -16.35 -1.40 10.73
CA VAL A 128 -17.11 -1.19 11.96
C VAL A 128 -18.61 -1.33 11.70
N PHE A 129 -19.10 -0.83 10.56
CA PHE A 129 -20.52 -0.73 10.28
C PHE A 129 -20.96 -1.78 9.25
N PRO A 130 -21.95 -2.64 9.57
CA PRO A 130 -22.50 -3.58 8.61
C PRO A 130 -23.02 -2.87 7.35
N GLY A 131 -22.78 -3.46 6.19
CA GLY A 131 -23.13 -2.90 4.87
C GLY A 131 -22.35 -1.65 4.48
N ASN A 132 -21.25 -1.32 5.17
CA ASN A 132 -20.54 -0.05 5.01
C ASN A 132 -21.47 1.17 5.11
N ARG A 133 -22.53 1.08 5.93
CA ARG A 133 -23.62 2.09 5.99
C ARG A 133 -23.19 3.48 6.47
N VAL A 134 -22.02 3.57 7.09
CA VAL A 134 -21.36 4.85 7.43
C VAL A 134 -20.01 4.85 6.72
N PRO A 135 -20.01 5.11 5.39
CA PRO A 135 -18.81 5.09 4.59
C PRO A 135 -17.95 6.34 4.87
N GLY A 136 -16.63 6.18 4.81
CA GLY A 136 -15.69 7.26 5.14
C GLY A 136 -15.87 7.79 6.57
N ASN A 137 -15.06 8.80 6.93
CA ASN A 137 -15.05 9.46 8.24
C ASN A 137 -14.34 8.74 9.38
N GLN A 138 -14.00 9.52 10.40
CA GLN A 138 -13.33 9.11 11.62
C GLN A 138 -14.23 8.19 12.47
N ILE A 139 -13.64 7.11 12.97
CA ILE A 139 -14.24 6.27 14.03
C ILE A 139 -13.54 6.53 15.36
N SER A 140 -14.19 6.27 16.49
CA SER A 140 -13.53 6.34 17.80
C SER A 140 -12.42 5.29 17.94
N ASN A 141 -11.46 5.50 18.85
CA ASN A 141 -10.43 4.49 19.14
C ASN A 141 -11.03 3.18 19.68
N LYS A 142 -12.16 3.25 20.39
CA LYS A 142 -12.91 2.07 20.81
C LYS A 142 -13.37 1.25 19.59
N ASN A 143 -14.09 1.87 18.66
CA ASN A 143 -14.57 1.19 17.45
C ASN A 143 -13.41 0.68 16.59
N PHE A 144 -12.31 1.44 16.50
CA PHE A 144 -11.12 0.99 15.78
C PHE A 144 -10.53 -0.26 16.43
N SER A 145 -10.42 -0.31 17.77
CA SER A 145 -9.88 -1.47 18.48
C SER A 145 -10.68 -2.75 18.22
N GLU A 146 -12.00 -2.64 17.99
CA GLU A 146 -12.84 -3.79 17.66
C GLU A 146 -12.44 -4.43 16.32
N ILE A 147 -11.92 -3.67 15.35
CA ILE A 147 -11.43 -4.18 14.06
C ILE A 147 -10.26 -5.17 14.24
N LEU A 148 -9.50 -5.01 15.33
CA LEU A 148 -8.32 -5.79 15.67
C LEU A 148 -8.59 -6.87 16.73
N GLN A 149 -9.79 -6.90 17.30
CA GLN A 149 -10.15 -7.78 18.40
C GLN A 149 -10.91 -9.01 17.91
N ASP A 150 -10.36 -10.20 18.15
CA ASP A 150 -11.02 -11.46 17.81
C ASP A 150 -12.40 -11.60 18.47
N GLY A 151 -13.34 -12.19 17.73
CA GLY A 151 -14.71 -12.39 18.17
C GLY A 151 -15.65 -11.20 17.97
N THR A 152 -15.16 -10.02 17.59
CA THR A 152 -16.04 -8.89 17.26
C THR A 152 -16.61 -9.01 15.83
N PRO A 153 -17.81 -8.46 15.57
CA PRO A 153 -18.34 -8.37 14.20
C PRO A 153 -17.44 -7.57 13.26
N ALA A 154 -16.80 -6.50 13.75
CA ALA A 154 -15.91 -5.66 12.96
C ALA A 154 -14.66 -6.43 12.49
N ARG A 155 -14.05 -7.22 13.39
CA ARG A 155 -12.93 -8.11 13.05
C ARG A 155 -13.33 -9.14 12.00
N ASN A 156 -14.50 -9.75 12.13
CA ASN A 156 -14.99 -10.74 11.17
C ASN A 156 -15.18 -10.14 9.76
N ARG A 157 -15.73 -8.92 9.67
CA ARG A 157 -15.83 -8.19 8.39
C ARG A 157 -14.45 -7.87 7.83
N TRP A 158 -13.54 -7.35 8.66
CA TRP A 158 -12.18 -7.03 8.23
C TRP A 158 -11.41 -8.25 7.72
N LEU A 159 -11.49 -9.41 8.39
CA LEU A 159 -10.89 -10.66 7.92
C LEU A 159 -11.43 -11.11 6.56
N LYS A 160 -12.73 -10.97 6.32
CA LYS A 160 -13.35 -11.26 5.00
C LYS A 160 -12.84 -10.30 3.92
N MET A 161 -12.77 -9.00 4.23
CA MET A 161 -12.22 -7.98 3.33
C MET A 161 -10.76 -8.30 2.97
N MET A 162 -9.90 -8.59 3.95
CA MET A 162 -8.52 -9.01 3.71
C MET A 162 -8.43 -10.28 2.86
N GLY A 163 -9.34 -11.24 3.07
CA GLY A 163 -9.46 -12.44 2.24
C GLY A 163 -9.72 -12.12 0.77
N LYS A 164 -10.72 -11.27 0.50
CA LYS A 164 -11.09 -10.85 -0.85
C LYS A 164 -9.96 -10.11 -1.58
N ILE A 165 -9.25 -9.25 -0.87
CA ILE A 165 -8.07 -8.53 -1.39
C ILE A 165 -6.95 -9.52 -1.72
N ALA A 166 -6.70 -10.48 -0.83
CA ALA A 166 -5.68 -11.50 -1.05
C ALA A 166 -5.98 -12.36 -2.29
N GLU A 167 -7.23 -12.70 -2.56
CA GLU A 167 -7.65 -13.40 -3.79
C GLU A 167 -7.28 -12.59 -5.05
N GLY A 168 -7.55 -11.28 -5.06
CA GLY A 168 -7.17 -10.41 -6.17
C GLY A 168 -5.65 -10.35 -6.39
N PHE A 169 -4.87 -10.17 -5.31
CA PHE A 169 -3.41 -10.16 -5.41
C PHE A 169 -2.79 -11.52 -5.75
N GLN A 170 -3.44 -12.62 -5.37
CA GLN A 170 -3.03 -13.95 -5.77
C GLN A 170 -3.14 -14.11 -7.30
N ARG A 171 -4.20 -13.58 -7.93
CA ARG A 171 -4.33 -13.61 -9.40
C ARG A 171 -3.20 -12.84 -10.10
N TYR A 172 -2.79 -11.68 -9.59
CA TYR A 172 -1.58 -11.00 -10.11
C TYR A 172 -0.31 -11.81 -9.88
N LYS A 173 -0.18 -12.45 -8.72
CA LYS A 173 0.96 -13.31 -8.40
C LYS A 173 1.07 -14.48 -9.38
N ASP A 174 -0.05 -15.08 -9.75
CA ASP A 174 -0.12 -16.20 -10.70
C ASP A 174 0.30 -15.77 -12.11
N GLU A 175 0.02 -14.54 -12.49
CA GLU A 175 0.54 -13.88 -13.70
C GLU A 175 2.00 -13.42 -13.57
N GLY A 176 2.63 -13.67 -12.40
CA GLY A 176 4.01 -13.26 -12.11
C GLY A 176 4.18 -11.74 -12.00
N ILE A 177 3.13 -10.99 -11.66
CA ILE A 177 3.13 -9.53 -11.57
C ILE A 177 3.40 -9.09 -10.13
N THR A 178 4.33 -8.15 -9.99
CA THR A 178 4.62 -7.44 -8.74
C THR A 178 3.71 -6.23 -8.61
N ILE A 179 3.18 -6.00 -7.41
CA ILE A 179 2.32 -4.85 -7.08
C ILE A 179 3.02 -3.95 -6.07
N LEU A 180 3.07 -2.65 -6.35
CA LEU A 180 3.34 -1.63 -5.33
C LEU A 180 2.04 -1.44 -4.54
N TYR A 181 1.96 -2.03 -3.35
CA TYR A 181 0.76 -2.03 -2.53
C TYR A 181 0.76 -0.86 -1.56
N ARG A 182 -0.18 0.07 -1.72
CA ARG A 182 -0.29 1.34 -0.98
C ARG A 182 -1.58 1.37 -0.15
N PRO A 183 -1.71 0.54 0.90
CA PRO A 183 -2.89 0.54 1.76
C PRO A 183 -2.86 1.72 2.72
N PHE A 184 -4.05 2.08 3.24
CA PHE A 184 -4.22 3.05 4.33
C PHE A 184 -3.50 4.39 4.12
N HIS A 185 -3.47 4.86 2.88
CA HIS A 185 -2.86 6.12 2.49
C HIS A 185 -3.49 7.32 3.21
N GLU A 186 -2.74 8.42 3.29
CA GLU A 186 -3.18 9.69 3.87
C GLU A 186 -3.74 9.59 5.30
N MET A 187 -3.25 8.61 6.08
CA MET A 187 -3.70 8.36 7.45
C MET A 187 -3.55 9.58 8.38
N ASN A 188 -2.59 10.46 8.11
CA ASN A 188 -2.38 11.71 8.81
C ASN A 188 -3.41 12.81 8.45
N GLY A 189 -4.28 12.59 7.48
CA GLY A 189 -5.29 13.54 6.99
C GLY A 189 -6.58 13.58 7.80
N GLY A 190 -7.05 12.42 8.27
CA GLY A 190 -8.24 12.32 9.15
C GLY A 190 -9.59 12.30 8.42
N TRP A 191 -9.60 12.21 7.09
CA TRP A 191 -10.82 12.01 6.29
C TRP A 191 -11.22 10.54 6.14
N PHE A 192 -10.25 9.63 6.27
CA PHE A 192 -10.49 8.19 6.24
C PHE A 192 -10.65 7.59 7.63
N TRP A 193 -11.42 6.50 7.75
CA TRP A 193 -11.70 5.84 9.03
C TRP A 193 -10.45 5.29 9.73
N TRP A 194 -9.42 4.95 8.95
CA TRP A 194 -8.15 4.49 9.46
C TRP A 194 -7.25 5.63 9.96
N GLY A 195 -7.57 6.89 9.63
CA GLY A 195 -6.72 8.04 9.86
C GLY A 195 -6.78 8.64 11.27
N LYS A 196 -6.10 9.78 11.44
CA LYS A 196 -6.16 10.61 12.64
C LYS A 196 -7.59 10.98 12.99
N ILE A 197 -7.80 11.31 14.25
CA ILE A 197 -9.08 11.84 14.75
C ILE A 197 -8.94 13.32 15.12
N ASP A 198 -10.06 14.04 15.11
CA ASP A 198 -10.09 15.48 15.39
C ASP A 198 -9.64 15.79 16.82
N ASP A 199 -10.05 14.95 17.78
CA ASP A 199 -9.60 15.02 19.16
C ASP A 199 -8.12 14.64 19.28
N GLN A 200 -7.26 15.66 19.29
CA GLN A 200 -5.81 15.51 19.36
C GLN A 200 -5.36 14.76 20.61
N THR A 201 -6.11 14.82 21.71
CA THR A 201 -5.74 14.14 22.96
C THR A 201 -5.80 12.62 22.84
N GLN A 202 -6.50 12.11 21.83
CA GLN A 202 -6.65 10.69 21.57
C GLN A 202 -5.78 10.17 20.41
N ASN A 203 -4.96 11.03 19.78
CA ASN A 203 -4.18 10.64 18.60
C ASN A 203 -2.99 9.72 18.92
N ASP A 204 -2.43 9.74 20.14
CA ASP A 204 -1.36 8.79 20.51
C ASP A 204 -1.82 7.34 20.43
N GLU A 205 -3.02 7.05 20.94
CA GLU A 205 -3.64 5.73 20.83
C GLU A 205 -4.04 5.43 19.38
N ARG A 206 -4.48 6.44 18.61
CA ARG A 206 -4.74 6.28 17.17
C ARG A 206 -3.48 5.86 16.41
N TYR A 207 -2.34 6.48 16.69
CA TYR A 207 -1.07 6.11 16.06
C TYR A 207 -0.71 4.66 16.37
N ARG A 208 -0.91 4.20 17.61
CA ARG A 208 -0.68 2.81 18.00
C ARG A 208 -1.62 1.85 17.27
N LEU A 209 -2.91 2.14 17.24
CA LEU A 209 -3.93 1.32 16.59
C LEU A 209 -3.72 1.23 15.07
N PHE A 210 -3.36 2.34 14.42
CA PHE A 210 -3.01 2.34 13.00
C PHE A 210 -1.83 1.42 12.69
N LYS A 211 -0.75 1.49 13.49
CA LYS A 211 0.42 0.61 13.31
C LYS A 211 0.02 -0.86 13.42
N LEU A 212 -0.85 -1.19 14.37
CA LEU A 212 -1.38 -2.56 14.51
C LEU A 212 -2.23 -2.98 13.31
N LEU A 213 -3.08 -2.10 12.77
CA LEU A 213 -3.88 -2.36 11.57
C LEU A 213 -3.00 -2.62 10.35
N TRP A 214 -1.96 -1.81 10.15
CA TRP A 214 -0.97 -2.01 9.09
C TRP A 214 -0.29 -3.38 9.21
N GLN A 215 0.20 -3.69 10.41
CA GLN A 215 0.91 -4.94 10.69
C GLN A 215 -0.01 -6.16 10.57
N ASP A 216 -1.29 -6.04 10.94
CA ASP A 216 -2.30 -7.09 10.77
C ASP A 216 -2.52 -7.41 9.28
N LEU A 217 -2.75 -6.39 8.44
CA LEU A 217 -2.88 -6.55 6.99
C LEU A 217 -1.61 -7.16 6.38
N PHE A 218 -0.43 -6.64 6.75
CA PHE A 218 0.86 -7.15 6.30
C PHE A 218 1.03 -8.63 6.62
N ASN A 219 0.81 -9.01 7.87
CA ASN A 219 0.98 -10.39 8.32
C ASN A 219 -0.06 -11.31 7.68
N PHE A 220 -1.29 -10.85 7.49
CA PHE A 220 -2.33 -11.60 6.79
C PHE A 220 -1.89 -11.93 5.35
N MET A 221 -1.49 -10.92 4.57
CA MET A 221 -1.05 -11.10 3.18
C MET A 221 0.22 -11.98 3.09
N LYS A 222 1.18 -11.75 3.97
CA LYS A 222 2.40 -12.57 4.09
C LYS A 222 2.07 -14.02 4.41
N ASN A 223 1.13 -14.29 5.31
CA ASN A 223 0.70 -15.64 5.69
C ASN A 223 -0.11 -16.33 4.59
N LYS A 224 -0.85 -15.56 3.77
CA LYS A 224 -1.44 -16.03 2.50
C LYS A 224 -0.39 -16.32 1.43
N GLY A 225 0.89 -16.06 1.70
CA GLY A 225 1.99 -16.32 0.80
C GLY A 225 2.15 -15.28 -0.30
N LEU A 226 1.53 -14.11 -0.19
CA LEU A 226 1.66 -13.03 -1.17
C LEU A 226 3.06 -12.39 -1.09
N ASP A 227 3.97 -12.95 -1.88
CA ASP A 227 5.38 -12.61 -1.99
C ASP A 227 5.68 -11.73 -3.22
N ASN A 228 4.62 -11.23 -3.86
CA ASN A 228 4.62 -10.33 -5.01
C ASN A 228 4.27 -8.86 -4.66
N LEU A 229 4.15 -8.53 -3.37
CA LEU A 229 3.81 -7.18 -2.90
C LEU A 229 5.07 -6.42 -2.44
N LEU A 230 5.14 -5.13 -2.76
CA LEU A 230 6.03 -4.15 -2.14
C LEU A 230 5.17 -3.11 -1.41
N TRP A 231 5.41 -2.90 -0.12
CA TRP A 231 4.56 -2.10 0.76
C TRP A 231 4.95 -0.62 0.72
N VAL A 232 3.99 0.24 0.38
CA VAL A 232 4.18 1.67 0.19
C VAL A 232 3.46 2.47 1.27
N TYR A 233 4.20 3.13 2.16
CA TYR A 233 3.66 4.02 3.17
C TYR A 233 3.58 5.46 2.63
N SER A 234 2.36 6.00 2.47
CA SER A 234 2.13 7.30 1.85
C SER A 234 1.27 8.24 2.72
N PRO A 235 1.87 8.99 3.64
CA PRO A 235 1.17 10.08 4.34
C PRO A 235 0.84 11.22 3.38
N GLY A 236 -0.24 11.96 3.66
CA GLY A 236 -0.62 13.17 2.94
C GLY A 236 0.39 14.30 3.16
N ALA A 237 0.83 14.96 2.10
CA ALA A 237 1.92 15.92 2.08
C ALA A 237 1.66 17.15 2.96
N PHE A 238 0.39 17.54 3.13
CA PHE A 238 0.00 18.80 3.79
C PHE A 238 -0.59 18.62 5.19
N SER A 239 -0.58 17.40 5.74
CA SER A 239 -1.31 17.09 6.98
C SER A 239 -0.42 16.92 8.23
N GLY A 240 0.91 17.03 8.10
CA GLY A 240 1.86 16.83 9.19
C GLY A 240 1.93 15.38 9.70
N SER A 241 2.50 15.15 10.88
CA SER A 241 2.55 13.81 11.53
C SER A 241 3.08 12.66 10.65
N TYR A 242 3.99 12.96 9.71
CA TYR A 242 4.43 12.03 8.67
C TYR A 242 5.01 10.73 9.20
N THR A 243 5.69 10.75 10.34
CA THR A 243 6.35 9.59 10.94
C THR A 243 5.58 8.99 12.12
N ALA A 244 4.59 9.69 12.66
CA ALA A 244 3.83 9.25 13.84
C ALA A 244 3.10 7.93 13.58
N PHE A 245 2.60 7.74 12.36
CA PHE A 245 1.90 6.56 11.89
C PHE A 245 2.81 5.47 11.30
N TYR A 246 4.12 5.70 11.21
CA TYR A 246 5.04 4.77 10.56
C TYR A 246 5.05 3.40 11.29
N PRO A 247 4.75 2.28 10.59
CA PRO A 247 4.58 0.97 11.21
C PRO A 247 5.90 0.24 11.50
N GLY A 248 7.02 0.80 11.05
CA GLY A 248 8.39 0.30 11.24
C GLY A 248 9.00 -0.30 9.97
N ASP A 249 10.34 -0.30 9.92
CA ASP A 249 11.14 -0.70 8.75
C ASP A 249 10.84 -2.13 8.26
N ASN A 250 10.39 -3.02 9.15
CA ASN A 250 10.04 -4.40 8.81
C ASN A 250 8.70 -4.56 8.08
N PHE A 251 7.97 -3.47 7.87
CA PHE A 251 6.61 -3.48 7.30
C PHE A 251 6.44 -2.54 6.10
N VAL A 252 7.50 -1.85 5.68
CA VAL A 252 7.48 -0.85 4.59
C VAL A 252 8.67 -1.07 3.68
N ASP A 253 8.42 -1.12 2.37
CA ASP A 253 9.45 -1.19 1.34
C ASP A 253 9.76 0.20 0.74
N ILE A 254 8.74 1.06 0.63
CA ILE A 254 8.81 2.36 -0.05
C ILE A 254 8.02 3.39 0.79
N VAL A 255 8.55 4.61 0.90
CA VAL A 255 7.81 5.76 1.44
C VAL A 255 7.45 6.74 0.33
N GLY A 256 6.30 7.39 0.44
CA GLY A 256 5.83 8.41 -0.49
C GLY A 256 5.10 9.54 0.23
N LEU A 257 4.77 10.60 -0.50
CA LEU A 257 3.87 11.65 -0.03
C LEU A 257 2.73 11.78 -1.03
N ASP A 258 1.50 11.83 -0.54
CA ASP A 258 0.32 12.07 -1.37
C ASP A 258 -0.05 13.56 -1.28
N GLY A 259 0.07 14.30 -2.38
CA GLY A 259 -0.20 15.74 -2.44
C GLY A 259 -0.05 16.33 -3.83
#